data_AF-A0A8I6YPD9-F1
#
_entry.id   AF-A0A8I6YPD9-F1
#
_cell.length_a   1.000
_cell.length_b   1.000
_cell.length_c   1.000
_cell.angle_alpha   90.00
_cell.angle_beta   90.00
_cell.angle_gamma   90.00
#
_symmetry.space_group_name_H-M   'P 1'
#
loop_
_entity.id
_entity.type
_entity.pdbx_description
1 polymer ?
#
loop_
_entity_poly.entity_id
_entity_poly.type
_entity_poly.pdbx_seq_one_letter_code
_entity_poly.pdbx_strand_id
1 'polypeptide(L)'
;MARASIQTTLELRKTNGPTSAPAMSPSIDYDQGIIKELIAKMICVHAYSFRMVEHEWFNILMKCMNPNYKCIGRKAIRAECMRVYKKEKEVLKSVLRGVSSISLTTGLWTSNQTLSYMCVVAHYIDDNWKMQTHVLGFL
;
A
#
# COMPACT_ATOMS: atom_id res chain seq x y z
N MET A 1 25.14 -12.79 6.69
CA MET A 1 23.83 -13.47 6.68
C MET A 1 22.97 -12.84 5.60
N ALA A 2 22.71 -13.57 4.52
CA ALA A 2 21.90 -13.07 3.40
C ALA A 2 20.45 -12.85 3.85
N ARG A 3 19.92 -11.65 3.63
CA ARG A 3 18.48 -11.39 3.73
C ARG A 3 17.78 -12.24 2.67
N ALA A 4 17.12 -13.31 3.08
CA ALA A 4 16.19 -14.00 2.20
C ALA A 4 15.04 -13.03 1.87
N SER A 5 14.85 -12.75 0.59
CA SER A 5 13.82 -11.85 0.04
C SER A 5 12.40 -12.43 0.16
N ILE A 6 11.93 -12.75 1.36
CA ILE A 6 10.64 -13.43 1.60
C ILE A 6 9.46 -12.47 1.70
N GLN A 7 9.67 -11.16 1.60
CA GLN A 7 8.57 -10.20 1.64
C GLN A 7 8.48 -9.42 0.33
N THR A 8 7.70 -9.93 -0.61
CA THR A 8 7.18 -9.10 -1.70
C THR A 8 6.30 -8.03 -1.06
N THR A 9 6.66 -6.77 -1.26
CA THR A 9 5.81 -5.60 -0.99
C THR A 9 4.42 -5.85 -1.58
N LEU A 10 3.37 -5.29 -0.98
CA LEU A 10 2.01 -5.36 -1.54
C LEU A 10 2.04 -4.77 -2.96
N GLU A 11 2.03 -5.65 -3.98
CA GLU A 11 2.00 -5.24 -5.38
C GLU A 11 0.60 -4.71 -5.69
N LEU A 12 0.39 -3.42 -5.45
CA LEU A 12 -0.80 -2.74 -5.91
C LEU A 12 -0.81 -2.83 -7.44
N ARG A 13 -1.84 -3.50 -7.98
CA ARG A 13 -1.98 -3.74 -9.42
C ARG A 13 -1.76 -2.44 -10.20
N LYS A 14 -0.65 -2.35 -10.93
CA LYS A 14 -0.42 -1.26 -11.89
C LYS A 14 -1.49 -1.38 -12.98
N THR A 15 -2.23 -0.32 -13.24
CA THR A 15 -3.07 -0.23 -14.43
C THR A 15 -2.14 -0.17 -15.64
N ASN A 16 -2.16 -1.19 -16.50
CA ASN A 16 -1.39 -1.20 -17.74
C ASN A 16 -2.02 -0.21 -18.73
N GLY A 17 -1.61 1.06 -18.64
CA GLY A 17 -1.80 2.07 -19.69
C GLY A 17 -0.48 2.29 -20.44
N PRO A 18 -0.49 2.70 -21.71
CA PRO A 18 0.72 2.81 -22.51
C PRO A 18 1.68 3.85 -21.93
N THR A 19 2.97 3.49 -21.92
CA THR A 19 4.08 4.39 -21.62
C THR A 19 4.28 5.37 -22.79
N SER A 20 3.44 6.39 -22.83
CA SER A 20 3.71 7.64 -23.51
C SER A 20 3.68 8.71 -22.43
N ALA A 21 4.78 9.44 -22.23
CA ALA A 21 4.80 10.58 -21.32
C ALA A 21 3.63 11.51 -21.68
N PRO A 22 2.64 11.73 -20.80
CA PRO A 22 1.50 12.54 -21.17
C PRO A 22 1.94 14.00 -21.13
N ALA A 23 2.03 14.61 -22.31
CA ALA A 23 1.87 16.05 -22.43
C ALA A 23 0.56 16.43 -21.72
N MET A 24 0.61 17.45 -20.86
CA MET A 24 -0.55 17.96 -20.13
C MET A 24 -1.64 18.37 -21.11
N SER A 25 -2.64 17.51 -21.31
CA SER A 25 -3.89 17.88 -21.92
C SER A 25 -4.71 18.66 -20.87
N PRO A 26 -5.20 19.87 -21.19
CA PRO A 26 -5.94 20.69 -20.25
C PRO A 26 -7.41 20.26 -20.25
N SER A 27 -7.75 19.17 -19.55
CA SER A 27 -9.12 18.93 -19.02
C SER A 27 -9.28 17.58 -18.31
N ILE A 28 -8.35 17.16 -17.45
CA ILE A 28 -8.74 16.25 -16.37
C ILE A 28 -9.22 17.17 -15.25
N ASP A 29 -10.53 17.17 -14.99
CA ASP A 29 -11.08 17.85 -13.82
C ASP A 29 -10.31 17.36 -12.58
N TYR A 30 -9.80 18.31 -11.79
CA TYR A 30 -8.91 17.97 -10.68
C TYR A 30 -9.74 17.33 -9.57
N ASP A 31 -9.59 16.01 -9.41
CA ASP A 31 -10.16 15.28 -8.28
C ASP A 31 -9.09 15.08 -7.18
N GLN A 32 -9.22 15.86 -6.11
CA GLN A 32 -8.38 15.74 -4.92
C GLN A 32 -8.48 14.34 -4.27
N GLY A 33 -9.61 13.67 -4.40
CA GLY A 33 -9.83 12.30 -3.91
C GLY A 33 -8.90 11.29 -4.58
N ILE A 34 -8.75 11.37 -5.90
CA ILE A 34 -7.85 10.49 -6.67
C ILE A 34 -6.40 10.72 -6.23
N ILE A 35 -5.97 11.99 -6.14
CA ILE A 35 -4.61 12.32 -5.70
C ILE A 35 -4.33 11.82 -4.28
N LYS A 36 -5.29 12.00 -3.37
CA LYS A 36 -5.19 11.52 -1.98
C LYS A 36 -5.07 9.99 -1.92
N GLU A 37 -5.85 9.25 -2.73
CA GLU A 37 -5.72 7.78 -2.83
C GLU A 37 -4.34 7.38 -3.39
N LEU A 38 -3.84 8.05 -4.42
CA LEU A 38 -2.52 7.78 -5.01
C LEU A 38 -1.38 8.03 -4.01
N ILE A 39 -1.43 9.14 -3.26
CA ILE A 39 -0.45 9.43 -2.19
C ILE A 39 -0.52 8.36 -1.09
N ALA A 40 -1.71 7.90 -0.71
CA ALA A 40 -1.87 6.83 0.27
C ALA A 40 -1.24 5.52 -0.21
N LYS A 41 -1.45 5.14 -1.48
CA LYS A 41 -0.80 3.99 -2.11
C LYS A 41 0.72 4.14 -2.15
N MET A 42 1.23 5.32 -2.52
CA MET A 42 2.65 5.63 -2.51
C MET A 42 3.25 5.46 -1.11
N ILE A 43 2.58 5.95 -0.07
CA ILE A 43 2.99 5.77 1.33
C ILE A 43 3.04 4.29 1.70
N CYS A 44 2.03 3.50 1.35
CA CYS A 44 1.99 2.08 1.65
C CYS A 44 3.09 1.28 0.95
N VAL A 45 3.34 1.55 -0.34
CA VAL A 45 4.33 0.82 -1.15
C VAL A 45 5.76 1.17 -0.76
N HIS A 46 6.04 2.45 -0.50
CA HIS A 46 7.39 2.93 -0.19
C HIS A 46 7.67 3.09 1.30
N ALA A 47 6.74 2.68 2.17
CA ALA A 47 6.84 2.83 3.62
C ALA A 47 7.20 4.26 4.08
N TYR A 48 6.68 5.27 3.38
CA TYR A 48 6.94 6.66 3.73
C TYR A 48 6.26 7.04 5.05
N SER A 49 6.90 7.95 5.80
CA SER A 49 6.26 8.58 6.95
C SER A 49 5.02 9.36 6.53
N PHE A 50 3.93 9.25 7.29
CA PHE A 50 2.73 10.09 7.07
C PHE A 50 3.03 11.59 7.16
N ARG A 51 4.16 12.00 7.75
CA ARG A 51 4.58 13.41 7.80
C ARG A 51 4.94 13.97 6.42
N MET A 52 5.29 13.11 5.46
CA MET A 52 5.72 13.51 4.13
C MET A 52 4.72 14.46 3.45
N VAL A 53 3.41 14.24 3.61
CA VAL A 53 2.38 15.11 3.01
C VAL A 53 2.34 16.54 3.57
N GLU A 54 2.94 16.76 4.74
CA GLU A 54 3.04 18.08 5.39
C GLU A 54 4.40 18.75 5.13
N HIS A 55 5.34 18.09 4.44
CA HIS A 55 6.62 18.69 4.11
C HIS A 55 6.44 19.85 3.13
N GLU A 56 7.18 20.94 3.35
CA GLU A 56 7.07 22.17 2.57
C GLU A 56 7.31 21.93 1.07
N TRP A 57 8.45 21.34 0.72
CA TRP A 57 8.83 21.07 -0.67
C TRP A 57 7.91 20.08 -1.37
N PHE A 58 7.32 19.14 -0.64
CA PHE A 58 6.29 18.25 -1.20
C PHE A 58 5.06 19.07 -1.61
N ASN A 59 4.60 19.99 -0.76
CA ASN A 59 3.45 20.83 -1.08
C ASN A 59 3.74 21.87 -2.17
N ILE A 60 4.97 22.40 -2.25
CA ILE A 60 5.42 23.24 -3.37
C ILE A 60 5.35 22.46 -4.68
N LEU A 61 5.90 21.24 -4.71
CA LEU A 61 5.85 20.36 -5.88
C LEU A 61 4.40 20.09 -6.31
N MET A 62 3.53 19.69 -5.39
CA MET A 62 2.14 19.35 -5.71
C MET A 62 1.35 20.56 -6.24
N LYS A 63 1.55 21.76 -5.69
CA LYS A 63 0.94 23.00 -6.20
C LYS A 63 1.49 23.41 -7.57
N CYS A 64 2.78 23.19 -7.81
CA CYS A 64 3.39 23.43 -9.12
C CYS A 64 2.82 22.50 -10.19
N MET A 65 2.59 21.22 -9.85
CA MET A 65 1.97 20.25 -10.74
C MET A 65 0.48 20.56 -10.99
N ASN A 66 -0.24 21.03 -9.97
CA ASN A 66 -1.64 21.44 -10.12
C ASN A 66 -2.00 22.58 -9.13
N PRO A 67 -2.31 23.79 -9.63
CA PRO A 67 -2.67 24.93 -8.77
C PRO A 67 -3.91 24.69 -7.88
N ASN A 68 -4.82 23.80 -8.27
CA ASN A 68 -6.02 23.46 -7.50
C ASN A 68 -5.74 22.48 -6.35
N TYR A 69 -4.49 21.99 -6.21
CA TYR A 69 -4.10 21.11 -5.12
C TYR A 69 -4.25 21.79 -3.75
N LYS A 70 -4.96 21.12 -2.85
CA LYS A 70 -5.09 21.51 -1.45
C LYS A 70 -4.26 20.57 -0.58
N CYS A 71 -3.46 21.16 0.30
CA CYS A 71 -2.60 20.41 1.21
C CYS A 71 -3.40 19.37 2.01
N ILE A 72 -2.85 18.16 2.12
CA ILE A 72 -3.47 17.05 2.85
C ILE A 72 -2.82 16.97 4.23
N GLY A 73 -3.62 17.04 5.29
CA GLY A 73 -3.11 16.87 6.65
C GLY A 73 -2.78 15.40 6.97
N ARG A 74 -1.85 15.19 7.92
CA ARG A 74 -1.41 13.85 8.35
C ARG A 74 -2.55 12.95 8.82
N LYS A 75 -3.53 13.50 9.53
CA LYS A 75 -4.71 12.74 9.99
C LYS A 75 -5.54 12.24 8.80
N ALA A 76 -5.72 13.08 7.78
CA ALA A 76 -6.48 12.74 6.58
C ALA A 76 -5.78 11.67 5.76
N ILE A 77 -4.46 11.79 5.52
CA ILE A 77 -3.74 10.76 4.75
C ILE A 77 -3.64 9.43 5.50
N ARG A 78 -3.53 9.45 6.84
CA ARG A 78 -3.58 8.23 7.66
C ARG A 78 -4.93 7.53 7.52
N ALA A 79 -6.04 8.28 7.59
CA ALA A 79 -7.37 7.71 7.38
C ALA A 79 -7.52 7.12 5.97
N GLU A 80 -6.94 7.79 4.96
CA GLU A 80 -6.93 7.30 3.59
C GLU A 80 -6.13 6.00 3.43
N CYS A 81 -4.92 5.93 4.00
CA CYS A 81 -4.12 4.71 4.02
C CYS A 81 -4.90 3.56 4.65
N MET A 82 -5.66 3.84 5.73
CA MET A 82 -6.52 2.81 6.32
C MET A 82 -7.69 2.39 5.45
N ARG A 83 -8.26 3.31 4.66
CA ARG A 83 -9.30 2.98 3.67
C ARG A 83 -8.72 2.07 2.58
N VAL A 84 -7.54 2.40 2.05
CA VAL A 84 -6.83 1.58 1.06
C VAL A 84 -6.55 0.19 1.63
N TYR A 85 -5.98 0.09 2.84
CA TYR A 85 -5.75 -1.18 3.51
C TYR A 85 -7.03 -2.02 3.67
N LYS A 86 -8.14 -1.42 4.14
CA LYS A 86 -9.41 -2.15 4.30
C LYS A 86 -9.92 -2.69 2.96
N LYS A 87 -9.80 -1.90 1.88
CA LYS A 87 -10.17 -2.33 0.53
C LYS A 87 -9.32 -3.52 0.08
N GLU A 88 -8.00 -3.42 0.16
CA GLU A 88 -7.09 -4.50 -0.24
C GLU A 88 -7.26 -5.76 0.64
N LYS A 89 -7.61 -5.59 1.92
CA LYS A 89 -7.95 -6.70 2.82
C LYS A 89 -9.18 -7.47 2.35
N GLU A 90 -10.24 -6.79 1.90
CA GLU A 90 -11.42 -7.48 1.38
C GLU A 90 -11.13 -8.18 0.04
N VAL A 91 -10.26 -7.62 -0.80
CA VAL A 91 -9.77 -8.29 -2.01
C VAL A 91 -8.97 -9.54 -1.64
N LEU A 92 -8.05 -9.47 -0.68
CA LEU A 92 -7.29 -10.65 -0.26
C LEU A 92 -8.22 -11.73 0.31
N LYS A 93 -9.24 -11.35 1.10
CA LYS A 93 -10.24 -12.31 1.60
C LYS A 93 -11.00 -12.99 0.47
N SER A 94 -11.38 -12.27 -0.58
CA SER A 94 -12.10 -12.88 -1.71
C SER A 94 -11.21 -13.85 -2.48
N VAL A 95 -9.92 -13.51 -2.67
CA VAL A 95 -8.92 -14.41 -3.26
C VAL A 95 -8.79 -15.67 -2.41
N LEU A 96 -8.58 -15.55 -1.10
CA LEU A 96 -8.36 -16.69 -0.21
C LEU A 96 -9.57 -17.64 -0.12
N ARG A 97 -10.79 -17.18 -0.39
CA ARG A 97 -11.98 -18.06 -0.46
C ARG A 97 -11.95 -19.03 -1.65
N GLY A 98 -11.26 -18.67 -2.74
CA GLY A 98 -11.13 -19.49 -3.94
C GLY A 98 -9.94 -20.45 -3.89
N VAL A 99 -9.07 -20.33 -2.90
CA VAL A 99 -7.86 -21.15 -2.78
C VAL A 99 -8.21 -22.52 -2.20
N SER A 100 -7.68 -23.58 -2.81
CA SER A 100 -7.94 -24.97 -2.41
C SER A 100 -7.32 -25.36 -1.06
N SER A 101 -6.15 -24.80 -0.73
CA SER A 101 -5.43 -25.10 0.50
C SER A 101 -4.55 -23.92 0.91
N ILE A 102 -4.58 -23.60 2.21
CA ILE A 102 -3.81 -22.50 2.80
C ILE A 102 -2.97 -23.09 3.94
N SER A 103 -1.67 -22.79 3.94
CA SER A 103 -0.77 -23.06 5.06
C SER A 103 -0.55 -21.76 5.85
N LEU A 104 -0.64 -21.83 7.18
CA LEU A 104 -0.42 -20.70 8.06
C LEU A 104 0.89 -20.87 8.83
N THR A 105 1.73 -19.84 8.82
CA THR A 105 2.93 -19.75 9.65
C THR A 105 2.77 -18.62 10.64
N THR A 106 3.14 -18.86 11.90
CA THR A 106 3.20 -17.83 12.94
C THR A 106 4.65 -17.53 13.30
N GLY A 107 4.99 -16.25 13.34
CA GLY A 107 6.28 -15.75 13.81
C GLY A 107 6.10 -15.00 15.12
N LEU A 108 6.87 -15.36 16.14
CA LEU A 108 6.85 -14.68 17.44
C LEU A 108 8.13 -13.89 17.63
N TRP A 109 8.01 -12.67 18.12
CA TRP A 109 9.15 -11.84 18.51
C TRP A 109 8.82 -11.00 19.74
N THR A 110 9.80 -10.87 20.63
CA THR A 110 9.72 -9.97 21.79
C THR A 110 10.52 -8.71 21.48
N SER A 111 9.90 -7.55 21.63
CA SER A 111 10.57 -6.27 21.49
C SER A 111 11.52 -5.98 22.66
N ASN A 112 12.37 -4.97 22.48
CA ASN A 112 13.20 -4.41 23.55
C ASN A 112 12.40 -3.77 24.70
N GLN A 113 11.08 -3.60 24.55
CA GLN A 113 10.15 -3.14 25.58
C GLN A 113 9.42 -4.31 26.25
N THR A 114 9.89 -5.56 26.07
CA THR A 114 9.26 -6.78 26.60
C THR A 114 7.83 -7.04 26.09
N LEU A 115 7.40 -6.34 25.04
CA LEU A 115 6.14 -6.64 24.35
C LEU A 115 6.35 -7.78 23.36
N SER A 116 5.56 -8.83 23.49
CA SER A 116 5.51 -9.95 22.54
C SER A 116 4.55 -9.62 21.40
N TYR A 117 4.98 -9.92 20.17
CA TYR A 117 4.19 -9.76 18.97
C TYR A 117 4.12 -11.10 18.24
N MET A 118 2.98 -11.36 17.60
CA MET A 118 2.80 -12.52 16.72
C MET A 118 2.41 -12.05 15.32
N CYS A 119 3.18 -12.41 14.30
CA CYS A 119 2.75 -12.26 12.91
C CYS A 119 2.15 -13.56 12.42
N VAL A 120 1.02 -13.45 11.71
CA VAL A 120 0.40 -14.58 11.00
C VAL A 120 0.59 -14.37 9.50
N VAL A 121 1.19 -15.35 8.83
CA VAL A 121 1.45 -15.35 7.40
C VAL A 121 0.70 -16.52 6.75
N ALA A 122 0.00 -16.25 5.66
CA ALA A 122 -0.64 -17.25 4.81
C ALA A 122 0.22 -17.54 3.59
N HIS A 123 0.35 -18.83 3.27
CA HIS A 123 1.00 -19.34 2.08
C HIS A 123 0.01 -20.21 1.29
N TYR A 124 -0.05 -20.00 -0.02
CA TYR A 124 -0.87 -20.81 -0.92
C TYR A 124 -0.28 -20.87 -2.33
N ILE A 125 -0.74 -21.82 -3.15
CA ILE A 125 -0.41 -21.91 -4.58
C ILE A 125 -1.58 -21.34 -5.38
N ASP A 126 -1.30 -20.41 -6.30
CA ASP A 126 -2.31 -19.83 -7.19
C ASP A 126 -2.56 -20.68 -8.46
N ASP A 127 -3.52 -20.25 -9.29
CA ASP A 127 -3.89 -20.93 -10.53
C ASP A 127 -2.76 -21.01 -11.57
N ASN A 128 -1.74 -20.15 -11.43
CA ASN A 128 -0.55 -20.16 -12.29
C ASN A 128 0.58 -21.01 -11.68
N TRP A 129 0.26 -21.85 -10.70
CA TRP A 129 1.19 -22.69 -9.97
C TRP A 129 2.32 -21.91 -9.28
N LYS A 130 2.03 -20.67 -8.86
CA LYS A 130 2.99 -19.81 -8.17
C LYS A 130 2.66 -19.72 -6.68
N MET A 131 3.70 -19.83 -5.86
CA MET A 131 3.59 -19.63 -4.42
C MET A 131 3.32 -18.16 -4.10
N GLN A 132 2.26 -17.92 -3.34
CA GLN A 132 1.84 -16.63 -2.83
C GLN A 132 2.05 -16.59 -1.32
N THR A 133 2.57 -15.47 -0.81
CA THR A 133 2.85 -15.27 0.63
C THR A 133 2.29 -13.93 1.07
N HIS A 134 1.41 -13.94 2.06
CA HIS A 134 0.70 -12.74 2.52
C HIS A 134 0.69 -12.65 4.05
N VAL A 135 1.10 -11.51 4.59
CA VAL A 135 0.92 -11.20 6.02
C VAL A 135 -0.55 -10.90 6.28
N LEU A 136 -1.18 -11.68 7.15
CA LEU A 136 -2.59 -11.52 7.52
C LEU A 136 -2.79 -10.51 8.65
N GLY A 137 -1.82 -10.41 9.56
CA GLY A 137 -1.87 -9.51 10.69
C GLY A 137 -0.71 -9.67 11.65
N PHE A 138 -0.58 -8.66 12.51
CA PHE A 138 0.26 -8.67 13.70
C PHE A 138 -0.67 -8.58 14.92
N LEU A 139 -0.48 -9.47 15.89
CA LEU A 139 -1.15 -9.52 17.18
C LEU A 139 -0.22 -9.00 18.27
#